data_AF-A0A401QCH9-F1
#
_entry.id   AF-A0A401QCH9-F1
#
_cell.length_a   1.000
_cell.length_b   1.000
_cell.length_c   1.000
_cell.angle_alpha   90.00
_cell.angle_beta   90.00
_cell.angle_gamma   90.00
#
_symmetry.space_group_name_H-M   'P 1'
#
loop_
_entity.id
_entity.type
_entity.pdbx_description
1 polymer ?
#
loop_
_entity_poly.entity_id
_entity_poly.type
_entity_poly.pdbx_seq_one_letter_code
_entity_poly.pdbx_strand_id
1 'polypeptide(L)'
;LLSDQNIIYFLYNHQGSGTILSEDDSAYEGEFTEELVLTGKGKLTFSNGYVIEGLFSNKWGSGLKTNGTFCKPTEELNPLTTSKM
;
A
#
# COMPACT_ATOMS: atom_id res chain seq x y z
N LEU A 1 -3.36 11.73 -5.64
CA LEU A 1 -3.30 10.62 -6.63
C LEU A 1 -1.83 10.39 -6.89
N LEU A 2 -1.28 9.35 -6.26
CA LEU A 2 0.14 9.04 -6.17
C LEU A 2 0.78 9.19 -7.56
N SER A 3 1.54 10.25 -7.77
CA SER A 3 2.18 10.54 -9.05
C SER A 3 3.17 9.43 -9.40
N ASP A 4 3.19 9.04 -10.68
CA ASP A 4 3.94 7.94 -11.32
C ASP A 4 5.47 7.88 -11.07
N GLN A 5 6.06 8.64 -10.13
CA GLN A 5 7.51 8.84 -9.99
C GLN A 5 8.04 8.93 -8.53
N ASN A 6 7.37 8.36 -7.53
CA ASN A 6 7.84 8.40 -6.12
C ASN A 6 8.25 7.03 -5.56
N ILE A 7 8.89 6.13 -6.34
CA ILE A 7 9.35 4.84 -5.80
C ILE A 7 10.79 4.99 -5.32
N ILE A 8 11.05 4.74 -4.04
CA ILE A 8 12.41 4.71 -3.49
C ILE A 8 13.11 3.43 -3.94
N TYR A 9 12.48 2.28 -3.73
CA TYR A 9 12.99 0.98 -4.16
C TYR A 9 11.86 -0.03 -4.27
N PHE A 10 12.11 -1.09 -5.03
CA PHE A 10 11.24 -2.26 -5.04
C PHE A 10 12.09 -3.53 -4.97
N LEU A 11 11.56 -4.52 -4.26
CA LEU A 11 12.08 -5.87 -4.19
C LEU A 11 11.17 -6.75 -5.03
N TYR A 12 11.73 -7.42 -6.04
CA TYR A 12 10.99 -8.32 -6.90
C TYR A 12 11.48 -9.74 -6.71
N ASN A 13 10.57 -10.65 -6.37
CA ASN A 13 10.82 -12.09 -6.44
C ASN A 13 10.37 -12.60 -7.81
N HIS A 14 11.22 -13.38 -8.47
CA HIS A 14 10.91 -14.05 -9.74
C HIS A 14 9.68 -14.99 -9.69
N GLN A 15 9.08 -15.18 -8.52
CA GLN A 15 7.80 -15.88 -8.33
C GLN A 15 6.58 -14.98 -8.54
N GLY A 16 6.76 -13.72 -8.97
CA GLY A 16 5.69 -12.78 -9.29
C GLY A 16 5.21 -11.94 -8.10
N SER A 17 5.82 -12.09 -6.93
CA SER A 17 5.56 -11.27 -5.74
C SER A 17 6.69 -10.29 -5.46
N GLY A 18 6.38 -9.20 -4.76
CA GLY A 18 7.38 -8.24 -4.37
C GLY A 18 6.86 -7.19 -3.41
N THR A 19 7.74 -6.24 -3.09
CA THR A 19 7.44 -5.09 -2.25
C THR A 19 7.89 -3.82 -2.97
N ILE A 20 7.05 -2.79 -3.02
CA ILE A 20 7.37 -1.46 -3.54
C ILE A 20 7.33 -0.49 -2.36
N LEU A 21 8.40 0.26 -2.14
CA LEU A 21 8.42 1.37 -1.19
C LEU A 21 8.39 2.71 -1.93
N SER A 22 7.49 3.58 -1.52
CA SER A 22 7.34 4.93 -2.04
C SER A 22 8.00 5.98 -1.14
N GLU A 23 8.33 7.14 -1.71
CA GLU A 23 8.88 8.30 -0.98
C GLU A 23 7.92 8.87 0.07
N ASP A 24 6.62 8.66 -0.11
CA ASP A 24 5.59 9.06 0.86
C ASP A 24 5.40 8.01 1.97
N ASP A 25 6.42 7.20 2.27
CA ASP A 25 6.38 6.05 3.21
C ASP A 25 5.25 5.03 2.94
N SER A 26 4.65 5.08 1.75
CA SER A 26 3.64 4.13 1.32
C SER A 26 4.32 2.86 0.79
N ALA A 27 3.87 1.70 1.27
CA ALA A 27 4.42 0.41 0.90
C ALA A 27 3.35 -0.48 0.26
N TYR A 28 3.64 -1.03 -0.92
CA TYR A 28 2.84 -2.08 -1.53
C TYR A 28 3.54 -3.42 -1.42
N GLU A 29 2.82 -4.44 -0.99
CA GLU A 29 3.31 -5.80 -0.91
C GLU A 29 2.32 -6.71 -1.63
N GLY A 30 2.78 -7.43 -2.64
CA GLY A 30 1.89 -8.24 -3.47
C GLY A 30 2.48 -8.61 -4.80
N GLU A 31 1.61 -9.03 -5.71
CA GLU A 31 2.03 -9.50 -7.02
C GLU A 31 2.11 -8.35 -8.03
N PHE A 32 3.24 -8.24 -8.73
CA PHE A 32 3.46 -7.24 -9.78
C PHE A 32 4.53 -7.67 -10.80
N THR A 33 4.51 -7.04 -11.98
CA THR A 33 5.48 -7.28 -13.06
C THR A 33 6.65 -6.30 -13.02
N GLU A 34 7.70 -6.57 -13.79
CA GLU A 34 8.86 -5.67 -13.95
C GLU A 34 8.48 -4.26 -14.46
N GLU A 35 7.32 -4.12 -15.10
CA GLU A 35 6.74 -2.84 -15.55
C GLU A 35 5.93 -2.10 -14.46
N LEU A 36 6.00 -2.58 -13.20
CA LEU A 36 5.22 -2.07 -12.07
C LEU A 36 3.71 -2.17 -12.27
N VAL A 37 3.27 -3.18 -13.02
CA VAL A 37 1.85 -3.51 -13.18
C VAL A 37 1.46 -4.44 -12.05
N LEU A 38 0.59 -3.98 -11.16
CA LEU A 38 0.08 -4.80 -10.05
C LEU A 38 -0.90 -5.84 -10.61
N THR A 39 -0.65 -7.12 -10.33
CA THR A 39 -1.40 -8.23 -10.92
C THR A 39 -1.72 -9.27 -9.86
N GLY A 40 -2.95 -9.31 -9.35
CA GLY A 40 -3.37 -10.32 -8.39
C GLY A 40 -3.46 -9.77 -6.99
N LYS A 41 -3.12 -10.56 -5.98
CA LYS A 41 -3.34 -10.15 -4.58
C LYS A 41 -2.24 -9.19 -4.12
N GLY A 42 -2.64 -8.20 -3.35
CA GLY A 42 -1.70 -7.28 -2.73
C GLY A 42 -2.26 -6.55 -1.51
N LYS A 43 -1.38 -5.76 -0.92
CA LYS A 43 -1.60 -4.93 0.26
C LYS A 43 -0.89 -3.60 0.06
N LEU A 44 -1.63 -2.51 0.00
CA LEU A 44 -1.09 -1.16 0.01
C LEU A 44 -1.25 -0.55 1.40
N THR A 45 -0.14 -0.29 2.07
CA THR A 45 -0.08 0.46 3.33
C THR A 45 0.33 1.88 3.02
N PHE A 46 -0.45 2.85 3.47
CA PHE A 46 -0.14 4.26 3.36
C PHE A 46 0.58 4.75 4.62
N SER A 47 1.35 5.83 4.51
CA SER A 47 2.03 6.48 5.63
C SER A 47 1.09 6.94 6.75
N ASN A 48 -0.15 7.28 6.40
CA ASN A 48 -1.20 7.63 7.35
C ASN A 48 -1.81 6.41 8.08
N GLY A 49 -1.28 5.20 7.86
CA GLY A 49 -1.71 3.95 8.50
C GLY A 49 -2.94 3.30 7.86
N TYR A 50 -3.49 3.88 6.79
CA TYR A 50 -4.55 3.23 6.02
C TYR A 50 -3.99 2.06 5.24
N VAL A 51 -4.77 1.00 5.12
CA VAL A 51 -4.38 -0.24 4.46
C VAL A 51 -5.45 -0.64 3.45
N ILE A 52 -5.03 -1.03 2.26
CA ILE A 52 -5.91 -1.56 1.21
C ILE A 52 -5.43 -2.96 0.86
N GLU A 53 -6.25 -3.96 1.11
CA GLU A 53 -5.96 -5.35 0.78
C GLU A 53 -6.98 -5.85 -0.24
N GLY A 54 -6.50 -6.44 -1.34
CA GLY A 54 -7.41 -6.84 -2.42
C GLY A 54 -6.70 -7.35 -3.66
N LEU A 55 -7.50 -7.45 -4.73
CA LEU A 55 -7.01 -7.79 -6.06
C LEU A 55 -6.71 -6.53 -6.85
N PHE A 56 -5.44 -6.34 -7.19
CA PHE A 56 -4.93 -5.24 -7.98
C PHE A 56 -4.77 -5.66 -9.44
N SER A 57 -5.12 -4.75 -10.34
CA SER A 57 -5.08 -5.01 -11.78
C SER A 57 -4.72 -3.76 -12.58
N ASN A 58 -3.86 -2.91 -12.01
CA ASN A 58 -3.46 -1.66 -12.66
C ASN A 58 -2.01 -1.30 -12.36
N LYS A 59 -1.44 -0.41 -13.16
CA LYS A 59 -0.10 0.12 -12.95
C LYS A 59 -0.02 0.95 -11.67
N TRP A 60 1.08 0.81 -10.94
CA TRP A 60 1.44 1.72 -9.86
C TRP A 60 1.43 3.18 -10.34
N GLY A 61 0.87 4.10 -9.55
CA GLY A 61 0.83 5.54 -9.85
C GLY A 61 -0.24 6.00 -10.85
N SER A 62 -0.66 5.13 -11.79
CA SER A 62 -1.66 5.49 -12.82
C SER A 62 -3.13 5.44 -12.33
N GLY A 63 -3.32 5.48 -11.01
CA GLY A 63 -4.60 5.27 -10.33
C GLY A 63 -4.77 3.83 -9.83
N LEU A 64 -5.22 3.67 -8.60
CA LEU A 64 -5.35 2.36 -7.98
C LEU A 64 -6.73 1.76 -8.33
N LYS A 65 -6.73 0.66 -9.08
CA LYS A 65 -7.93 -0.18 -9.23
C LYS A 65 -7.72 -1.43 -8.41
N THR A 66 -8.55 -1.58 -7.39
CA THR A 66 -8.51 -2.72 -6.49
C THR A 66 -9.92 -3.20 -6.18
N ASN A 67 -10.11 -4.51 -6.15
CA ASN A 67 -11.32 -5.13 -5.63
C ASN A 67 -10.95 -5.75 -4.27
N GLY A 68 -11.27 -5.02 -3.20
CA GLY A 68 -10.70 -5.29 -1.90
C GLY A 68 -11.36 -4.54 -0.76
N THR A 69 -10.79 -4.72 0.42
CA THR A 69 -11.23 -4.06 1.65
C THR A 69 -10.31 -2.87 1.94
N PHE A 70 -10.91 -1.71 2.17
CA PHE A 70 -10.23 -0.54 2.69
C PHE A 70 -10.29 -0.58 4.22
N CYS A 71 -9.16 -0.86 4.85
CA CYS A 71 -8.98 -0.89 6.29
C CYS A 71 -8.44 0.47 6.73
N LYS A 72 -9.23 1.20 7.53
CA LYS A 72 -8.72 2.37 8.24
C LYS A 72 -7.67 1.94 9.27
N PRO A 73 -6.66 2.78 9.57
CA PRO A 73 -5.80 2.53 10.72
C PRO A 73 -6.73 2.32 11.91
N THR A 74 -6.50 1.24 12.65
CA THR A 74 -7.14 1.12 13.95
C THR A 74 -6.48 2.21 14.77
N GLU A 75 -7.16 3.34 14.91
CA GLU A 75 -6.84 4.35 15.91
C GLU A 75 -6.92 3.60 17.23
N GLU A 76 -5.77 3.09 17.68
CA GLU A 76 -5.65 2.44 18.96
C GLU A 76 -6.14 3.50 19.94
N LEU A 77 -7.31 3.23 20.53
CA LEU A 77 -7.89 4.02 21.60
C LEU A 77 -6.80 4.12 22.67
N ASN A 78 -5.99 5.17 22.65
CA ASN A 78 -5.11 5.49 23.76
C ASN A 78 -6.03 5.66 24.97
N PRO A 79 -6.03 4.78 25.98
CA PRO A 79 -6.83 5.02 27.18
C PRO A 79 -6.17 6.09 28.09
N LEU A 80 -5.22 6.89 27.60
CA LEU A 80 -4.32 7.72 28.42
C LEU A 80 -4.46 9.24 28.25
N THR A 81 -5.53 9.73 27.61
CA THR A 81 -5.86 11.17 27.61
C THR A 81 -7.27 11.43 28.13
N THR A 82 -7.55 10.97 29.36
CA THR A 82 -8.44 11.71 30.25
C THR A 82 -7.79 11.78 31.62
N SER A 83 -6.66 12.50 31.69
CA SER A 83 -6.27 13.11 32.95
C SER A 83 -7.24 14.26 33.18
N LYS A 84 -8.33 13.96 33.89
CA LYS A 84 -9.21 14.96 34.50
C LYS A 84 -8.32 15.88 35.36
N MET A 85 -8.31 17.16 35.04
CA MET A 85 -8.06 18.22 36.01
C MET A 85 -9.40 18.85 36.37
#